data_AF-A0A1V6AEF7-F1
#
_entry.id   AF-A0A1V6AEF7-F1
#
_cell.length_a   1.000
_cell.length_b   1.000
_cell.length_c   1.000
_cell.angle_alpha   90.00
_cell.angle_beta   90.00
_cell.angle_gamma   90.00
#
_symmetry.space_group_name_H-M   'P 1'
#
loop_
_entity.id
_entity.type
_entity.pdbx_description
1 polymer ?
#
loop_
_entity_poly.entity_id
_entity_poly.type
_entity_poly.pdbx_seq_one_letter_code
_entity_poly.pdbx_strand_id
1 'polypeptide(L)' 'MGSIFVLIGTLMLMYSLIIIVGENLKDDLFNGIVALLLYPIFVFYYSLSINYEKGHRAMFIGVCGFFVLIIGRIIGLE' A
#
# COMPACT_ATOMS: atom_id res chain seq x y z
N MET A 1 -3.71 1.61 -22.65
CA MET A 1 -2.46 1.45 -21.85
C MET A 1 -2.67 1.76 -20.37
N GLY A 2 -3.55 2.70 -19.99
CA GLY A 2 -3.85 3.01 -18.58
C GLY A 2 -4.33 1.84 -17.72
N SER A 3 -5.06 0.86 -18.29
CA SER A 3 -5.52 -0.33 -17.57
C SER A 3 -4.40 -1.20 -17.01
N ILE A 4 -3.24 -1.29 -17.70
CA ILE A 4 -2.07 -2.05 -17.24
C ILE A 4 -1.44 -1.35 -16.03
N PHE A 5 -1.35 -0.01 -16.05
CA PHE A 5 -0.86 0.76 -14.91
C PHE A 5 -1.81 0.66 -13.71
N VAL A 6 -3.13 0.71 -13.93
CA VAL A 6 -4.12 0.47 -12.86
C VAL A 6 -3.95 -0.92 -12.26
N LEU A 7 -3.74 -1.96 -13.08
CA LEU A 7 -3.49 -3.31 -12.60
C LEU A 7 -2.20 -3.39 -11.76
N ILE A 8 -1.09 -2.85 -12.27
CA ILE A 8 0.20 -2.85 -11.57
C ILE A 8 0.08 -2.12 -10.22
N GLY A 9 -0.54 -0.93 -10.20
CA GLY A 9 -0.74 -0.17 -8.98
C GLY A 9 -1.62 -0.90 -7.96
N THR A 10 -2.65 -1.62 -8.44
CA THR A 10 -3.52 -2.43 -7.58
C THR A 10 -2.76 -3.61 -6.97
N LEU A 11 -1.93 -4.30 -7.76
CA LEU A 11 -1.10 -5.41 -7.26
C LEU A 11 -0.09 -4.95 -6.22
N MET A 12 0.53 -3.78 -6.42
CA MET A 12 1.46 -3.18 -5.46
C MET A 12 0.75 -2.80 -4.14
N LEU A 13 -0.45 -2.24 -4.23
CA LEU A 13 -1.27 -1.95 -3.05
C LEU A 13 -1.67 -3.24 -2.31
N MET A 14 -2.08 -4.28 -3.02
CA MET A 14 -2.42 -5.57 -2.43
C MET A 14 -1.23 -6.21 -1.73
N TYR A 15 -0.05 -6.20 -2.34
CA TYR A 15 1.18 -6.71 -1.73
C TYR A 15 1.49 -5.97 -0.41
N SER A 16 1.44 -4.64 -0.43
CA SER A 16 1.66 -3.82 0.76
C SER A 16 0.63 -4.10 1.86
N LEU A 17 -0.66 -4.20 1.50
CA LEU A 17 -1.74 -4.57 2.42
C LEU A 17 -1.51 -5.93 3.06
N ILE A 18 -1.19 -6.96 2.26
CA ILE A 18 -1.00 -8.33 2.77
C ILE A 18 0.16 -8.38 3.77
N ILE A 19 1.24 -7.65 3.53
CA ILE A 19 2.36 -7.63 4.49
C ILE A 19 1.96 -6.89 5.75
N ILE A 20 1.47 -5.65 5.65
CA ILE A 20 1.21 -4.82 6.83
C ILE A 20 0.05 -5.36 7.65
N VAL A 21 -1.08 -5.61 7.00
CA VAL A 21 -2.29 -6.09 7.68
C VAL A 21 -2.14 -7.57 8.02
N GLY A 22 -1.53 -8.37 7.15
CA GLY A 22 -1.35 -9.80 7.39
C GLY A 22 -0.30 -10.12 8.46
N GLU A 23 0.72 -9.28 8.68
CA GLU A 23 1.59 -9.42 9.86
C GLU A 23 0.80 -9.12 11.14
N ASN A 24 0.05 -8.02 11.18
CA ASN A 24 -0.75 -7.66 12.37
C ASN A 24 -1.89 -8.66 12.66
N LEU A 25 -2.50 -9.26 11.63
CA LEU A 25 -3.54 -10.29 11.79
C LEU A 25 -3.01 -11.61 12.37
N LYS A 26 -1.72 -11.92 12.18
CA LYS A 26 -1.11 -13.13 12.76
C LYS A 26 -0.98 -13.01 14.28
N ASP A 27 -0.75 -11.80 14.77
CA ASP A 27 -0.57 -11.53 16.19
C ASP A 27 -1.91 -11.39 16.91
N ASP A 28 -2.84 -10.57 16.38
CA ASP A 28 -4.19 -10.41 16.93
C ASP A 28 -5.18 -9.94 15.85
N LEU A 29 -6.38 -10.52 15.84
CA LEU A 29 -7.47 -10.11 14.95
C LEU A 29 -7.80 -8.62 15.14
N PHE A 30 -7.78 -8.12 16.38
CA PHE A 30 -8.07 -6.72 16.66
C PHE A 30 -7.00 -5.79 16.07
N ASN A 31 -5.72 -6.16 16.21
CA ASN A 31 -4.61 -5.42 15.63
C ASN A 31 -4.66 -5.42 14.10
N GLY A 32 -5.05 -6.53 13.48
CA GLY A 32 -5.27 -6.60 12.04
C GLY A 32 -6.37 -5.66 11.54
N ILE A 33 -7.50 -5.58 12.25
CA ILE A 33 -8.61 -4.66 11.91
C ILE A 33 -8.16 -3.20 12.05
N VAL A 34 -7.47 -2.87 13.14
CA VAL A 34 -6.93 -1.52 13.37
C VAL A 34 -5.90 -1.15 12.29
N ALA A 35 -5.02 -2.08 11.94
CA ALA A 35 -4.02 -1.89 10.89
C ALA A 35 -4.67 -1.68 9.52
N LEU A 36 -5.77 -2.38 9.21
CA LEU A 36 -6.51 -2.20 7.97
C LEU A 36 -7.18 -0.81 7.89
N LEU A 37 -7.82 -0.37 8.98
CA LEU A 37 -8.48 0.94 9.04
C LEU A 37 -7.48 2.10 8.95
N LEU A 38 -6.34 1.96 9.63
CA LEU A 38 -5.29 2.97 9.67
C LEU A 38 -4.27 2.82 8.54
N TYR A 39 -4.36 1.78 7.72
CA TYR A 39 -3.46 1.52 6.59
C TYR A 39 -3.17 2.78 5.74
N PRO A 40 -4.17 3.55 5.26
CA PRO A 40 -3.89 4.74 4.46
C PRO A 40 -3.09 5.81 5.22
N ILE A 41 -3.30 5.93 6.53
CA ILE A 41 -2.60 6.88 7.39
C ILE A 41 -1.17 6.41 7.65
N PHE A 42 -0.99 5.13 7.97
CA PHE A 42 0.32 4.52 8.20
C PHE A 42 1.20 4.55 6.96
N VAL A 43 0.65 4.19 5.81
CA VAL A 43 1.36 4.20 4.52
C VAL A 43 1.89 5.60 4.23
N PHE A 44 1.10 6.65 4.50
CA PHE A 44 1.52 8.03 4.28
C PHE A 44 2.60 8.48 5.28
N TYR A 45 2.35 8.27 6.58
CA TYR A 45 3.27 8.67 7.66
C TYR A 45 4.64 8.01 7.56
N TYR A 46 4.66 6.69 7.34
CA TYR A 46 5.90 5.92 7.31
C TYR A 46 6.66 6.02 5.99
N SER A 47 6.00 6.36 4.87
CA SER A 47 6.73 6.68 3.64
C SER A 47 7.65 7.91 3.77
N LEU A 48 7.37 8.78 4.74
CA LEU A 48 8.15 9.98 5.05
C LEU A 48 9.17 9.75 6.18
N SER A 49 9.12 8.60 6.85
CA SER A 49 10.03 8.25 7.94
C SER A 49 11.25 7.50 7.40
N ILE A 50 12.46 7.98 7.73
CA ILE A 50 13.76 7.54 7.16
C ILE A 50 14.29 6.24 7.82
N ASN A 51 13.51 5.57 8.69
CA ASN A 51 13.97 4.38 9.39
C ASN A 51 13.49 3.08 8.71
N TYR A 52 14.32 2.49 7.87
CA TYR A 52 13.94 1.38 6.99
C TYR A 52 13.96 0.01 7.68
N GLU A 53 12.99 -0.25 8.57
CA GLU A 53 12.66 -1.61 9.02
C GLU A 53 11.82 -2.37 7.97
N LYS A 54 11.71 -3.70 8.08
CA LYS A 54 11.04 -4.58 7.08
C LYS A 54 9.63 -4.11 6.70
N GLY A 55 8.83 -3.60 7.65
CA GLY A 55 7.49 -3.07 7.39
C GLY A 55 7.46 -1.80 6.52
N HIS A 56 8.52 -0.99 6.53
CA HIS A 56 8.58 0.26 5.76
C HIS A 56 8.75 0.02 4.26
N ARG A 57 9.41 -1.09 3.86
CA ARG A 57 9.53 -1.43 2.43
C ARG A 57 8.18 -1.75 1.82
N ALA A 58 7.32 -2.48 2.54
CA ALA A 58 5.95 -2.75 2.10
C ALA A 58 5.16 -1.44 1.96
N MET A 59 5.25 -0.55 2.96
CA MET A 59 4.61 0.77 2.92
C MET A 59 5.04 1.62 1.73
N PHE A 60 6.34 1.67 1.43
CA PHE A 60 6.87 2.37 0.27
C PHE A 60 6.32 1.81 -1.05
N ILE A 61 6.24 0.48 -1.18
CA ILE A 61 5.62 -0.17 -2.34
C ILE A 61 4.13 0.19 -2.44
N GLY A 62 3.42 0.30 -1.31
CA GLY A 62 2.05 0.79 -1.26
C GLY A 62 1.89 2.21 -1.80
N VAL A 63 2.77 3.14 -1.39
CA VAL A 63 2.77 4.52 -1.90
C VAL A 63 3.05 4.57 -3.40
N CYS A 64 4.07 3.83 -3.87
CA CYS A 64 4.34 3.73 -5.30
C CYS A 64 3.14 3.16 -6.07
N GLY A 65 2.49 2.12 -5.54
CA GLY A 65 1.29 1.53 -6.12
C GLY A 65 0.14 2.54 -6.26
N PHE A 66 -0.04 3.40 -5.25
CA PHE A 66 -1.03 4.48 -5.30
C PHE A 66 -0.74 5.51 -6.41
N PHE A 67 0.51 5.94 -6.56
CA PHE A 67 0.90 6.85 -7.64
C PHE A 67 0.74 6.21 -9.02
N VAL A 68 1.12 4.94 -9.17
CA VAL A 68 0.96 4.19 -10.41
C VAL A 68 -0.53 4.04 -10.77
N LEU A 69 -1.40 3.85 -9.78
CA LEU A 69 -2.85 3.85 -9.95
C LEU A 69 -3.39 5.20 -10.43
N ILE A 70 -2.93 6.30 -9.85
CA ILE A 70 -3.30 7.66 -10.27
C ILE A 70 -2.88 7.89 -11.72
N ILE A 71 -1.62 7.60 -12.06
CA ILE A 71 -1.09 7.75 -13.41
C ILE A 71 -1.88 6.88 -14.40
N GLY A 72 -2.16 5.63 -14.05
CA GLY A 72 -2.95 4.72 -14.89
C GLY A 72 -4.39 5.19 -15.09
N ARG A 73 -5.01 5.79 -14.07
CA ARG A 73 -6.34 6.43 -14.14
C ARG A 73 -6.33 7.62 -15.10
N ILE A 74 -5.33 8.49 -15.01
CA ILE A 74 -5.20 9.69 -15.85
C ILE A 74 -4.99 9.28 -17.32
N ILE A 75 -4.04 8.37 -17.58
CA ILE A 75 -3.74 7.87 -18.93
C ILE A 75 -4.91 7.05 -19.51
N GLY A 76 -5.75 6.45 -18.66
CA GLY A 76 -6.93 5.69 -19.10
C GLY A 76 -8.19 6.53 -19.28
N LEU A 77 -8.17 7.80 -18.86
CA LEU A 77 -9.23 8.79 -19.10
C LEU A 77 -9.03 9.53 -20.44
N GLU A 78 -7.80 9.56 -20.94
CA GLU A 78 -7.43 9.95 -22.30
C GLU A 78 -7.64 8.80 -23.31
#